data_AF-A0A917FRA9-F1
#
_entry.id   AF-A0A917FRA9-F1
#
_cell.length_a   1.000
_cell.length_b   1.000
_cell.length_c   1.000
_cell.angle_alpha   90.00
_cell.angle_beta   90.00
_cell.angle_gamma   90.00
#
_symmetry.space_group_name_H-M   'P 1'
#
loop_
_entity.id
_entity.type
_entity.pdbx_description
1 polymer ?
#
loop_
_entity_poly.entity_id
_entity_poly.type
_entity_poly.pdbx_seq_one_letter_code
_entity_poly.pdbx_strand_id
1 'polypeptide(L)'
;MTSSVPPLIAYPVILLAIVVILARLSLPNTSISARRITAALVLCVVCCLLRETGVHEVVTDATGGSIDTPLMQQLSSIALMLVVVPLLLVTISWFPGHQRPGRGVAAVLYSLGSLSGVLMIALGTHARSLNTYIDRTPGWETLGYFTLFGIWSTTLGVVTLAASIGELKRGNLPTRHVLTLMLVLVLGGWIMKESLSISICAVLAASGTGKSFVDFQIQANENNTIYLVLIGSVCGALLPLQRLAERHGVDTWTRAHRRLLPMWGDLTDACPEVRLNRVDDSDPNLTPRHRAHRMSIEMRDAMVILTRYAPCTDHPTIGDATLAAAVAVAGAAARKRAGARPQVGVASTLVAGRDLRGELRSLSRLAKVWPQARAAVGQDMHRYVDSPV
;
A
#
# COMPACT_ATOMS: atom_id res chain seq x y z
N MET A 1 28.31 -21.96 11.25
CA MET A 1 28.60 -20.94 10.23
C MET A 1 27.48 -19.93 10.33
N THR A 2 27.86 -18.68 10.46
CA THR A 2 27.00 -17.52 10.70
C THR A 2 26.81 -16.81 9.37
N SER A 3 25.58 -16.40 9.05
CA SER A 3 25.14 -15.67 7.85
C SER A 3 26.10 -15.72 6.63
N SER A 4 25.76 -16.48 5.59
CA SER A 4 26.51 -16.49 4.31
C SER A 4 26.54 -15.15 3.56
N VAL A 5 25.84 -14.13 4.06
CA VAL A 5 25.79 -12.78 3.48
C VAL A 5 26.91 -11.91 4.06
N PRO A 6 27.68 -11.19 3.22
CA PRO A 6 28.66 -10.23 3.71
C PRO A 6 28.04 -9.19 4.66
N PRO A 7 28.68 -8.88 5.81
CA PRO A 7 28.18 -7.89 6.77
C PRO A 7 27.88 -6.52 6.16
N LEU A 8 28.65 -6.13 5.13
CA LEU A 8 28.47 -4.90 4.35
C LEU A 8 27.11 -4.83 3.62
N ILE A 9 26.46 -5.96 3.38
CA ILE A 9 25.12 -6.03 2.77
C ILE A 9 24.06 -6.22 3.85
N ALA A 10 24.30 -7.10 4.82
CA ALA A 10 23.33 -7.44 5.86
C ALA A 10 22.95 -6.23 6.74
N TYR A 11 23.94 -5.53 7.30
CA TYR A 11 23.66 -4.43 8.24
C TYR A 11 22.90 -3.25 7.60
N PRO A 12 23.22 -2.77 6.38
CA PRO A 12 22.41 -1.73 5.74
C PRO A 12 20.96 -2.14 5.49
N VAL A 13 20.71 -3.40 5.11
CA VAL A 13 19.34 -3.91 4.89
C VAL A 13 18.57 -3.96 6.21
N ILE A 14 19.20 -4.45 7.29
CA ILE A 14 18.60 -4.48 8.63
C ILE A 14 18.32 -3.05 9.11
N LEU A 15 19.27 -2.13 8.95
CA LEU A 15 19.11 -0.72 9.32
C LEU A 15 17.95 -0.06 8.56
N LEU A 16 17.88 -0.29 7.24
CA LEU A 16 16.76 0.19 6.42
C LEU A 16 15.42 -0.34 6.97
N ALA A 17 15.34 -1.64 7.28
CA ALA A 17 14.14 -2.25 7.83
C ALA A 17 13.72 -1.61 9.16
N ILE A 18 14.69 -1.36 10.06
CA ILE A 18 14.46 -0.67 11.35
C ILE A 18 13.93 0.74 11.12
N VAL A 19 14.55 1.52 10.22
CA VAL A 19 14.08 2.88 9.88
C VAL A 19 12.65 2.84 9.36
N VAL A 20 12.31 1.87 8.50
CA VAL A 20 10.94 1.69 7.97
C VAL A 20 9.97 1.33 9.10
N ILE A 21 10.34 0.47 10.03
CA ILE A 21 9.52 0.12 11.20
C ILE A 21 9.25 1.37 12.03
N LEU A 22 10.28 2.13 12.40
CA LEU A 22 10.14 3.35 13.20
C LEU A 22 9.26 4.38 12.48
N ALA A 23 9.46 4.57 11.18
CA ALA A 23 8.62 5.44 10.37
C ALA A 23 7.16 4.99 10.40
N ARG A 24 6.88 3.68 10.26
CA ARG A 24 5.51 3.13 10.31
C ARG A 24 4.88 3.24 11.70
N LEU A 25 5.64 3.08 12.77
CA LEU A 25 5.16 3.22 14.15
C LEU A 25 4.84 4.68 14.49
N SER A 26 5.53 5.64 13.88
CA SER A 26 5.26 7.07 14.06
C SER A 26 3.98 7.57 13.38
N LEU A 27 3.34 6.76 12.52
CA LEU A 27 2.13 7.14 11.81
C LEU A 27 0.88 6.92 12.68
N PRO A 28 0.12 7.98 13.05
CA PRO A 28 -1.12 7.84 13.79
C PRO A 28 -2.22 7.16 12.95
N ASN A 29 -3.09 6.38 13.60
CA ASN A 29 -4.27 5.72 13.01
C ASN A 29 -3.98 4.83 11.79
N THR A 30 -3.05 3.87 11.95
CA THR A 30 -2.80 2.86 10.91
C THR A 30 -3.90 1.80 10.86
N SER A 31 -4.25 1.38 9.64
CA SER A 31 -5.20 0.30 9.42
C SER A 31 -4.72 -1.02 10.06
N ILE A 32 -5.64 -1.94 10.34
CA ILE A 32 -5.29 -3.26 10.91
C ILE A 32 -4.27 -3.98 10.02
N SER A 33 -4.46 -3.94 8.69
CA SER A 33 -3.52 -4.52 7.74
C SER A 33 -2.14 -3.85 7.81
N ALA A 34 -2.08 -2.53 7.97
CA ALA A 34 -0.81 -1.82 8.13
C ALA A 34 -0.07 -2.25 9.41
N ARG A 35 -0.78 -2.44 10.53
CA ARG A 35 -0.20 -2.98 11.77
C ARG A 35 0.32 -4.41 11.61
N ARG A 36 -0.42 -5.27 10.91
CA ARG A 36 0.03 -6.65 10.60
C ARG A 36 1.29 -6.67 9.74
N ILE A 37 1.37 -5.83 8.71
CA ILE A 37 2.59 -5.69 7.89
C ILE A 37 3.77 -5.19 8.75
N THR A 38 3.54 -4.24 9.67
CA THR A 38 4.60 -3.78 10.59
C THR A 38 5.05 -4.91 11.51
N ALA A 39 4.12 -5.70 12.07
CA ALA A 39 4.45 -6.88 12.88
C ALA A 39 5.26 -7.93 12.10
N ALA A 40 4.87 -8.22 10.85
CA ALA A 40 5.62 -9.09 9.95
C ALA A 40 7.06 -8.57 9.74
N LEU A 41 7.22 -7.26 9.50
CA LEU A 41 8.54 -6.65 9.29
C LEU A 41 9.40 -6.68 10.57
N VAL A 42 8.81 -6.47 11.75
CA VAL A 42 9.51 -6.60 13.03
C VAL A 42 10.02 -8.03 13.22
N LEU A 43 9.18 -9.03 12.97
CA LEU A 43 9.57 -10.45 13.07
C LEU A 43 10.67 -10.81 12.06
N CYS A 44 10.62 -10.25 10.84
CA CYS A 44 11.70 -10.37 9.86
C CYS A 44 13.02 -9.78 10.37
N VAL A 45 13.00 -8.58 10.97
CA VAL A 45 14.20 -7.95 11.54
C VAL A 45 14.76 -8.77 12.70
N VAL A 46 13.89 -9.27 13.59
CA VAL A 46 14.29 -10.18 14.67
C VAL A 46 14.93 -11.44 14.11
N CYS A 47 14.33 -12.04 13.07
CA CYS A 47 14.89 -13.19 12.37
C CYS A 47 16.30 -12.92 11.84
N CYS A 48 16.52 -11.78 11.17
CA CYS A 48 17.84 -11.38 10.67
C CYS A 48 18.84 -11.14 11.80
N LEU A 49 18.48 -10.36 12.83
CA LEU A 49 19.37 -10.09 13.96
C LEU A 49 19.81 -11.38 14.65
N LEU A 50 18.89 -12.33 14.85
CA LEU A 50 19.19 -13.64 15.41
C LEU A 50 20.05 -14.54 14.51
N ARG A 51 20.44 -14.10 13.31
CA ARG A 51 21.37 -14.82 12.40
C ARG A 51 22.75 -14.18 12.31
N GLU A 52 22.93 -12.98 12.85
CA GLU A 52 24.19 -12.22 12.75
C GLU A 52 25.21 -12.65 13.83
N THR A 53 26.47 -12.83 13.42
CA THR A 53 27.60 -13.19 14.33
C THR A 53 27.70 -12.25 15.52
N GLY A 54 27.74 -10.95 15.26
CA GLY A 54 27.95 -9.96 16.31
C GLY A 54 26.81 -9.95 17.33
N VAL A 55 25.60 -10.32 16.92
CA VAL A 55 24.48 -10.49 17.85
C VAL A 55 24.65 -11.77 18.67
N HIS A 56 25.10 -12.86 18.05
CA HIS A 56 25.39 -14.10 18.77
C HIS A 56 26.44 -13.91 19.85
N GLU A 57 27.57 -13.30 19.52
CA GLU A 57 28.67 -13.03 20.46
C GLU A 57 28.18 -12.19 21.64
N VAL A 58 27.51 -11.06 21.37
CA VAL A 58 27.00 -10.16 22.41
C VAL A 58 25.96 -10.86 23.30
N VAL A 59 25.07 -11.67 22.75
CA VAL A 59 24.03 -12.38 23.51
C VAL A 59 24.62 -13.51 24.34
N THR A 60 25.53 -14.30 23.78
CA THR A 60 26.20 -15.39 24.50
C THR A 60 27.03 -14.84 25.65
N ASP A 61 27.77 -13.74 25.43
CA ASP A 61 28.53 -13.06 26.48
C ASP A 61 27.62 -12.48 27.58
N ALA A 62 26.55 -11.78 27.19
CA ALA A 62 25.61 -11.16 28.12
C ALA A 62 24.80 -12.17 28.95
N THR A 63 24.59 -13.38 28.45
CA THR A 63 23.82 -14.44 29.13
C THR A 63 24.69 -15.47 29.85
N GLY A 64 26.01 -15.28 29.85
CA GLY A 64 26.96 -16.23 30.43
C GLY A 64 26.89 -17.61 29.77
N GLY A 65 26.57 -17.67 28.47
CA GLY A 65 26.41 -18.92 27.73
C GLY A 65 25.06 -19.63 27.87
N SER A 66 24.09 -19.04 28.58
CA SER A 66 22.75 -19.65 28.72
C SER A 66 21.97 -19.71 27.40
N ILE A 67 22.22 -18.75 26.50
CA ILE A 67 21.67 -18.74 25.14
C ILE A 67 22.80 -19.07 24.16
N ASP A 68 22.74 -20.28 23.62
CA ASP A 68 23.69 -20.83 22.67
C ASP A 68 23.34 -20.46 21.21
N THR A 69 24.35 -20.51 20.33
CA THR A 69 24.19 -20.23 18.90
C THR A 69 23.10 -21.09 18.23
N PRO A 70 23.02 -22.42 18.48
CA PRO A 70 21.94 -23.25 17.94
C PRO A 70 20.54 -22.80 18.34
N LEU A 71 20.33 -22.37 19.59
CA LEU A 71 19.03 -21.84 20.03
C LEU A 71 18.68 -20.54 19.31
N MET A 72 19.62 -19.61 19.16
CA MET A 72 19.36 -18.35 18.43
C MET A 72 18.92 -18.60 16.99
N GLN A 73 19.49 -19.60 16.32
CA GLN A 73 19.12 -19.98 14.95
C GLN A 73 17.76 -20.65 14.87
N GLN A 74 17.43 -21.47 15.87
CA GLN A 74 16.10 -22.04 16.02
C GLN A 74 15.05 -20.95 16.24
N LEU A 75 15.33 -19.98 17.12
CA LEU A 75 14.48 -18.82 17.37
C LEU A 75 14.34 -17.94 16.11
N SER A 76 15.40 -17.78 15.33
CA SER A 76 15.35 -17.07 14.03
C SER A 76 14.36 -17.74 13.07
N SER A 77 14.43 -19.07 12.94
CA SER A 77 13.53 -19.84 12.08
C SER A 77 12.08 -19.79 12.56
N ILE A 78 11.85 -19.80 13.88
CA ILE A 78 10.53 -19.60 14.48
C ILE A 78 10.03 -18.18 14.20
N ALA A 79 10.87 -17.15 14.35
CA ALA A 79 10.50 -15.78 14.02
C ALA A 79 10.08 -15.67 12.54
N LEU A 80 10.84 -16.28 11.62
CA LEU A 80 10.50 -16.34 10.20
C LEU A 80 9.17 -17.06 9.93
N MET A 81 8.90 -18.17 10.61
CA MET A 81 7.60 -18.84 10.52
C MET A 81 6.47 -17.95 11.05
N LEU A 82 6.68 -17.26 12.17
CA LEU A 82 5.69 -16.35 12.76
C LEU A 82 5.40 -15.13 11.88
N VAL A 83 6.30 -14.73 10.96
CA VAL A 83 6.02 -13.72 9.92
C VAL A 83 4.82 -14.13 9.07
N VAL A 84 4.62 -15.44 8.85
CA VAL A 84 3.54 -15.96 8.02
C VAL A 84 2.17 -15.62 8.59
N VAL A 85 2.00 -15.62 9.92
CA VAL A 85 0.70 -15.40 10.57
C VAL A 85 0.09 -14.03 10.22
N PRO A 86 0.76 -12.88 10.46
CA PRO A 86 0.22 -11.58 10.09
C PRO A 86 0.05 -11.42 8.58
N LEU A 87 0.91 -12.01 7.75
CA LEU A 87 0.78 -11.97 6.29
C LEU A 87 -0.45 -12.75 5.81
N LEU A 88 -0.67 -13.96 6.34
CA LEU A 88 -1.83 -14.77 6.05
C LEU A 88 -3.13 -14.04 6.40
N LEU A 89 -3.16 -13.38 7.57
CA LEU A 89 -4.27 -12.54 7.99
C LEU A 89 -4.52 -11.32 7.08
N VAL A 90 -3.49 -10.80 6.42
CA VAL A 90 -3.64 -9.75 5.40
C VAL A 90 -4.18 -10.36 4.11
N THR A 91 -3.65 -11.48 3.64
CA THR A 91 -4.09 -12.14 2.41
C THR A 91 -5.55 -12.63 2.51
N ILE A 92 -5.96 -13.20 3.66
CA ILE A 92 -7.35 -13.62 3.90
C ILE A 92 -8.31 -12.42 3.78
N SER A 93 -7.87 -11.22 4.17
CA SER A 93 -8.71 -10.01 4.07
C SER A 93 -8.98 -9.55 2.64
N TRP A 94 -8.31 -10.15 1.64
CA TRP A 94 -8.58 -9.91 0.22
C TRP A 94 -9.69 -10.80 -0.33
N PHE A 95 -10.10 -11.86 0.38
CA PHE A 95 -11.14 -12.74 -0.11
C PHE A 95 -12.52 -12.06 -0.09
N PRO A 96 -13.22 -12.01 -1.22
CA PRO A 96 -14.51 -11.32 -1.32
C PRO A 96 -15.57 -12.10 -0.56
N GLY A 97 -16.38 -11.40 0.24
CA GLY A 97 -17.35 -12.01 1.15
C GLY A 97 -16.80 -12.35 2.53
N HIS A 98 -15.47 -12.40 2.71
CA HIS A 98 -14.89 -12.45 4.05
C HIS A 98 -14.80 -11.03 4.59
N GLN A 99 -15.67 -10.69 5.54
CA GLN A 99 -15.43 -9.53 6.39
C GLN A 99 -14.06 -9.72 7.05
N ARG A 100 -13.32 -8.61 7.24
CA ARG A 100 -11.98 -8.60 7.84
C ARG A 100 -11.91 -9.64 8.96
N PRO A 101 -10.91 -10.55 8.97
CA PRO A 101 -10.90 -11.67 9.91
C PRO A 101 -11.06 -11.13 11.32
N GLY A 102 -12.15 -11.57 11.97
CA GLY A 102 -12.54 -11.10 13.29
C GLY A 102 -11.42 -11.32 14.30
N ARG A 103 -11.53 -10.65 15.46
CA ARG A 103 -10.52 -10.78 16.54
C ARG A 103 -10.30 -12.24 16.94
N GLY A 104 -11.34 -13.07 16.93
CA GLY A 104 -11.25 -14.51 17.23
C GLY A 104 -10.38 -15.28 16.25
N VAL A 105 -10.58 -15.14 14.93
CA VAL A 105 -9.78 -15.83 13.91
C VAL A 105 -8.30 -15.42 14.01
N ALA A 106 -8.04 -14.12 14.23
CA ALA A 106 -6.68 -13.64 14.44
C ALA A 106 -6.04 -14.27 15.68
N ALA A 107 -6.75 -14.30 16.81
CA ALA A 107 -6.26 -14.91 18.04
C ALA A 107 -5.93 -16.41 17.83
N VAL A 108 -6.82 -17.17 17.19
CA VAL A 108 -6.60 -18.58 16.88
C VAL A 108 -5.34 -18.78 16.05
N LEU A 109 -5.15 -18.01 14.98
CA LEU A 109 -3.96 -18.14 14.12
C LEU A 109 -2.66 -17.77 14.85
N TYR A 110 -2.67 -16.74 15.70
CA TYR A 110 -1.52 -16.41 16.53
C TYR A 110 -1.22 -17.51 17.57
N SER A 111 -2.25 -18.07 18.19
CA SER A 111 -2.09 -19.18 19.14
C SER A 111 -1.54 -20.42 18.45
N LEU A 112 -2.06 -20.79 17.28
CA LEU A 112 -1.56 -21.91 16.49
C LEU A 112 -0.11 -21.70 16.05
N GLY A 113 0.23 -20.50 15.56
CA GLY A 113 1.61 -20.17 15.16
C GLY A 113 2.57 -20.23 16.35
N SER A 114 2.15 -19.71 17.51
CA SER A 114 2.94 -19.76 18.74
C SER A 114 3.13 -21.19 19.23
N LEU A 115 2.08 -22.01 19.19
CA LEU A 115 2.13 -23.43 19.52
C LEU A 115 3.08 -24.19 18.58
N SER A 116 3.01 -23.94 17.26
CA SER A 116 3.98 -24.48 16.30
C SER A 116 5.41 -24.07 16.64
N GLY A 117 5.63 -22.82 17.06
CA GLY A 117 6.94 -22.34 17.52
C GLY A 117 7.46 -23.12 18.74
N VAL A 118 6.62 -23.34 19.75
CA VAL A 118 6.99 -24.13 20.93
C VAL A 118 7.32 -25.59 20.56
N LEU A 119 6.51 -26.20 19.69
CA LEU A 119 6.79 -27.56 19.20
C LEU A 119 8.09 -27.61 18.38
N MET A 120 8.36 -26.59 17.57
CA MET A 120 9.64 -26.46 16.87
C MET A 120 10.82 -26.35 17.83
N ILE A 121 10.68 -25.65 18.97
CA ILE A 121 11.69 -25.62 20.05
C ILE A 121 11.96 -27.04 20.57
N ALA A 122 10.89 -27.76 20.92
CA ALA A 122 10.99 -29.12 21.45
C ALA A 122 11.71 -30.06 20.46
N LEU A 123 11.29 -30.07 19.20
CA LEU A 123 11.87 -30.93 18.15
C LEU A 123 13.35 -30.63 17.89
N GLY A 124 13.77 -29.36 17.92
CA GLY A 124 15.19 -29.03 17.74
C GLY A 124 16.06 -29.25 18.96
N THR A 125 15.51 -29.66 20.11
CA THR A 125 16.29 -29.91 21.34
C THR A 125 17.35 -31.00 21.13
N HIS A 126 17.04 -32.04 20.35
CA HIS A 126 18.03 -33.09 20.05
C HIS A 126 19.22 -32.53 19.24
N ALA A 127 18.96 -31.78 18.17
CA ALA A 127 20.01 -31.12 17.39
C ALA A 127 20.87 -30.17 18.25
N ARG A 128 20.24 -29.41 19.15
CA ARG A 128 20.94 -28.54 20.11
C ARG A 128 21.87 -29.32 21.04
N SER A 129 21.42 -30.48 21.55
CA SER A 129 22.27 -31.34 22.39
C SER A 129 23.52 -31.86 21.68
N LEU A 130 23.49 -31.91 20.34
CA LEU A 130 24.62 -32.29 19.49
C LEU A 130 25.47 -31.08 19.04
N ASN A 131 25.11 -29.86 19.46
CA ASN A 131 25.68 -28.60 18.94
C ASN A 131 25.62 -28.49 17.41
N THR A 132 24.60 -29.10 16.80
CA THR A 132 24.37 -29.08 15.36
C THR A 132 23.08 -28.35 14.99
N TYR A 133 22.99 -27.98 13.72
CA TYR A 133 21.80 -27.39 13.13
C TYR A 133 20.75 -28.47 12.93
N ILE A 134 19.49 -28.14 13.15
CA ILE A 134 18.38 -29.06 12.84
C ILE A 134 18.41 -29.48 11.37
N ASP A 135 18.79 -28.56 10.48
CA ASP A 135 18.95 -28.76 9.04
C ASP A 135 19.98 -29.85 8.66
N ARG A 136 20.91 -30.18 9.58
CA ARG A 136 21.97 -31.17 9.38
C ARG A 136 21.81 -32.43 10.22
N THR A 137 20.83 -32.45 11.12
CA THR A 137 20.65 -33.55 12.06
C THR A 137 19.76 -34.60 11.40
N PRO A 138 20.24 -35.84 11.18
CA PRO A 138 19.38 -36.91 10.70
C PRO A 138 18.38 -37.30 11.79
N GLY A 139 17.16 -37.67 11.41
CA GLY A 139 16.11 -38.02 12.37
C GLY A 139 14.72 -37.56 11.95
N TRP A 140 13.70 -38.11 12.63
CA TRP A 140 12.31 -37.75 12.42
C TRP A 140 11.98 -36.37 13.00
N GLU A 141 12.77 -35.90 13.96
CA GLU A 141 12.66 -34.60 14.60
C GLU A 141 12.84 -33.47 13.57
N THR A 142 13.82 -33.62 12.68
CA THR A 142 14.09 -32.70 11.57
C THR A 142 12.92 -32.66 10.59
N LEU A 143 12.36 -33.83 10.26
CA LEU A 143 11.18 -33.92 9.41
C LEU A 143 9.98 -33.21 10.07
N GLY A 144 9.73 -33.45 11.35
CA GLY A 144 8.66 -32.80 12.11
C GLY A 144 8.83 -31.27 12.16
N TYR A 145 10.05 -30.80 12.41
CA TYR A 145 10.39 -29.39 12.49
C TYR A 145 10.07 -28.66 11.18
N PHE A 146 10.54 -29.20 10.05
CA PHE A 146 10.30 -28.61 8.74
C PHE A 146 8.88 -28.82 8.24
N THR A 147 8.18 -29.87 8.68
CA THR A 147 6.75 -30.04 8.38
C THR A 147 5.92 -28.93 9.01
N LEU A 148 6.19 -28.59 10.29
CA LEU A 148 5.52 -27.46 10.95
C LEU A 148 5.79 -26.15 10.21
N PHE A 149 7.06 -25.88 9.87
CA PHE A 149 7.42 -24.69 9.08
C PHE A 149 6.76 -24.67 7.69
N GLY A 150 6.76 -25.82 7.02
CA GLY A 150 6.24 -26.01 5.67
C GLY A 150 4.73 -25.86 5.58
N ILE A 151 3.97 -26.28 6.61
CA ILE A 151 2.52 -26.08 6.66
C ILE A 151 2.18 -24.59 6.57
N TRP A 152 2.85 -23.75 7.36
CA TRP A 152 2.62 -22.30 7.35
C TRP A 152 2.99 -21.68 6.01
N SER A 153 4.19 -21.94 5.51
CA SER A 153 4.67 -21.39 4.24
C SER A 153 3.82 -21.82 3.04
N THR A 154 3.45 -23.11 2.97
CA THR A 154 2.55 -23.65 1.95
C THR A 154 1.18 -23.00 2.03
N THR A 155 0.61 -22.86 3.24
CA THR A 155 -0.70 -22.22 3.43
C THR A 155 -0.69 -20.79 2.92
N LEU A 156 0.34 -20.00 3.25
CA LEU A 156 0.48 -18.64 2.74
C LEU A 156 0.60 -18.60 1.21
N GLY A 157 1.43 -19.48 0.63
CA GLY A 157 1.58 -19.60 -0.81
C GLY A 157 0.26 -19.91 -1.52
N VAL A 158 -0.45 -20.95 -1.07
CA VAL A 158 -1.76 -21.38 -1.60
C VAL A 158 -2.79 -20.26 -1.50
N VAL A 159 -2.95 -19.65 -0.32
CA VAL A 159 -3.95 -18.62 -0.08
C VAL A 159 -3.64 -17.36 -0.91
N THR A 160 -2.37 -17.01 -1.07
CA THR A 160 -1.94 -15.86 -1.89
C THR A 160 -2.18 -16.11 -3.39
N LEU A 161 -1.87 -17.32 -3.87
CA LEU A 161 -2.16 -17.74 -5.25
C LEU A 161 -3.66 -17.75 -5.51
N ALA A 162 -4.44 -18.37 -4.62
CA ALA A 162 -5.89 -18.46 -4.76
C ALA A 162 -6.56 -17.07 -4.76
N ALA A 163 -6.13 -16.16 -3.87
CA ALA A 163 -6.61 -14.78 -3.86
C ALA A 163 -6.31 -14.05 -5.17
N SER A 164 -5.06 -14.18 -5.66
CA SER A 164 -4.61 -13.50 -6.88
C SER A 164 -5.33 -14.03 -8.13
N ILE A 165 -5.47 -15.36 -8.27
CA ILE A 165 -6.21 -16.00 -9.37
C ILE A 165 -7.69 -15.62 -9.31
N GLY A 166 -8.28 -15.63 -8.11
CA GLY A 166 -9.69 -15.27 -7.90
C GLY A 166 -10.01 -13.84 -8.33
N GLU A 167 -9.13 -12.88 -8.01
CA GLU A 167 -9.28 -11.49 -8.43
C GLU A 167 -9.04 -11.30 -9.94
N LEU A 168 -8.04 -11.96 -10.51
CA LEU A 168 -7.77 -11.89 -11.96
C LEU A 168 -8.92 -12.47 -12.79
N LYS A 169 -9.53 -13.59 -12.35
CA LYS A 169 -10.66 -14.22 -13.06
C LYS A 169 -11.91 -13.35 -13.11
N ARG A 170 -12.08 -12.39 -12.18
CA ARG A 170 -13.25 -11.49 -12.15
C ARG A 170 -13.21 -10.41 -13.23
N GLY A 171 -12.05 -10.17 -13.85
CA GLY A 171 -11.92 -9.34 -15.06
C GLY A 171 -12.25 -7.85 -14.92
N ASN A 172 -12.67 -7.36 -13.75
CA ASN A 172 -13.17 -6.00 -13.58
C ASN A 172 -12.12 -5.04 -12.99
N LEU A 173 -10.84 -5.23 -13.35
CA LEU A 173 -9.71 -4.56 -12.73
C LEU A 173 -8.99 -3.63 -13.72
N PRO A 174 -8.60 -2.41 -13.30
CA PRO A 174 -7.74 -1.55 -14.12
C PRO A 174 -6.38 -2.23 -14.39
N THR A 175 -5.77 -2.01 -15.56
CA THR A 175 -4.47 -2.62 -15.97
C THR A 175 -3.37 -2.54 -14.91
N ARG A 176 -3.27 -1.41 -14.20
CA ARG A 176 -2.33 -1.21 -13.09
C ARG A 176 -2.53 -2.19 -11.91
N HIS A 177 -3.77 -2.55 -11.61
CA HIS A 177 -4.09 -3.52 -10.56
C HIS A 177 -3.80 -4.93 -11.04
N VAL A 178 -4.01 -5.22 -12.32
CA VAL A 178 -3.62 -6.49 -12.95
C VAL A 178 -2.11 -6.72 -12.78
N LEU A 179 -1.27 -5.73 -13.11
CA LEU A 179 0.18 -5.86 -12.92
C LEU A 179 0.56 -6.14 -11.46
N THR A 180 -0.08 -5.44 -10.51
CA THR A 180 0.15 -5.65 -9.07
C THR A 180 -0.24 -7.06 -8.64
N LEU A 181 -1.40 -7.56 -9.09
CA LEU A 181 -1.85 -8.92 -8.81
C LEU A 181 -0.96 -9.98 -9.46
N MET A 182 -0.46 -9.73 -10.68
CA MET A 182 0.51 -10.62 -11.34
C MET A 182 1.81 -10.70 -10.53
N LEU A 183 2.31 -9.58 -10.00
CA LEU A 183 3.48 -9.59 -9.13
C LEU A 183 3.23 -10.40 -7.86
N VAL A 184 2.05 -10.24 -7.23
CA VAL A 184 1.69 -11.00 -6.03
C VAL A 184 1.48 -12.49 -6.35
N LEU A 185 0.96 -12.82 -7.54
CA LEU A 185 0.84 -14.18 -8.03
C LEU A 185 2.22 -14.84 -8.18
N VAL A 186 3.18 -14.15 -8.80
CA VAL A 186 4.57 -14.62 -8.93
C VAL A 186 5.20 -14.81 -7.55
N LEU A 187 5.00 -13.87 -6.62
CA LEU A 187 5.49 -13.99 -5.25
C LEU A 187 4.87 -15.17 -4.51
N GLY A 188 3.57 -15.40 -4.66
CA GLY A 188 2.88 -16.58 -4.10
C GLY A 188 3.41 -17.89 -4.67
N GLY A 189 3.70 -17.92 -5.98
CA GLY A 189 4.33 -19.07 -6.65
C GLY A 189 5.76 -19.32 -6.15
N TRP A 190 6.53 -18.27 -5.94
CA TRP A 190 7.88 -18.34 -5.35
C TRP A 190 7.84 -18.92 -3.93
N ILE A 191 6.94 -18.43 -3.07
CA ILE A 191 6.74 -18.95 -1.70
C ILE A 191 6.38 -20.44 -1.74
N MET A 192 5.50 -20.84 -2.67
CA MET A 192 5.10 -22.23 -2.84
C MET A 192 6.27 -23.12 -3.28
N LYS A 193 7.04 -22.67 -4.27
CA LYS A 193 8.26 -23.36 -4.74
C LYS A 193 9.25 -23.55 -3.59
N GLU A 194 9.44 -22.52 -2.77
CA GLU A 194 10.36 -22.56 -1.64
C GLU A 194 9.89 -23.53 -0.56
N SER A 195 8.60 -23.53 -0.24
CA SER A 195 8.01 -24.48 0.71
C SER A 195 8.17 -25.95 0.28
N LEU A 196 8.03 -26.22 -1.03
CA LEU A 196 8.28 -27.54 -1.60
C LEU A 196 9.77 -27.92 -1.51
N SER A 197 10.67 -26.97 -1.82
CA SER A 197 12.13 -27.17 -1.70
C SER A 197 12.53 -27.54 -0.27
N ILE A 198 12.00 -26.82 0.72
CA ILE A 198 12.23 -27.09 2.15
C ILE A 198 11.69 -28.47 2.55
N SER A 199 10.50 -28.84 2.07
CA SER A 199 9.90 -30.15 2.36
C SER A 199 10.75 -31.29 1.79
N ILE A 200 11.25 -31.16 0.56
CA ILE A 200 12.16 -32.14 -0.05
C ILE A 200 13.47 -32.21 0.73
N CYS A 201 14.04 -31.04 1.08
CA CYS A 201 15.26 -30.94 1.88
C CYS A 201 15.10 -31.63 3.25
N ALA A 202 13.93 -31.51 3.89
CA ALA A 202 13.64 -32.15 5.16
C ALA A 202 13.66 -33.67 5.07
N VAL A 203 13.09 -34.25 4.00
CA VAL A 203 13.09 -35.70 3.77
C VAL A 203 14.50 -36.22 3.49
N LEU A 204 15.28 -35.48 2.69
CA LEU A 204 16.67 -35.84 2.39
C LEU A 204 17.55 -35.74 3.64
N ALA A 205 17.44 -34.66 4.41
CA ALA A 205 18.15 -34.48 5.67
C ALA A 205 17.79 -35.57 6.69
N ALA A 206 16.49 -35.87 6.85
CA ALA A 206 16.02 -36.91 7.77
C ALA A 206 16.51 -38.31 7.40
N SER A 207 16.60 -38.62 6.10
CA SER A 207 17.14 -39.89 5.59
C SER A 207 18.67 -39.94 5.54
N GLY A 208 19.38 -38.83 5.81
CA GLY A 208 20.83 -38.73 5.70
C GLY A 208 21.36 -38.78 4.26
N THR A 209 20.49 -38.58 3.27
CA THR A 209 20.82 -38.62 1.83
C THR A 209 20.88 -37.22 1.22
N GLY A 210 21.37 -37.07 -0.01
CA GLY A 210 21.26 -35.81 -0.76
C GLY A 210 22.02 -34.61 -0.15
N LYS A 211 23.14 -34.85 0.54
CA LYS A 211 23.91 -33.83 1.29
C LYS A 211 24.20 -32.55 0.48
N SER A 212 24.57 -32.69 -0.80
CA SER A 212 24.84 -31.54 -1.67
C SER A 212 23.63 -30.64 -1.88
N PHE A 213 22.43 -31.21 -2.01
CA PHE A 213 21.19 -30.45 -2.14
C PHE A 213 20.82 -29.77 -0.81
N VAL A 214 20.99 -30.48 0.32
CA VAL A 214 20.76 -29.93 1.66
C VAL A 214 21.68 -28.73 1.92
N ASP A 215 22.98 -28.87 1.66
CA ASP A 215 23.95 -27.78 1.84
C ASP A 215 23.65 -26.58 0.93
N PHE A 216 23.30 -26.83 -0.33
CA PHE A 216 22.84 -25.77 -1.24
C PHE A 216 21.61 -25.05 -0.70
N GLN A 217 20.60 -25.78 -0.20
CA GLN A 217 19.37 -25.21 0.31
C GLN A 217 19.59 -24.41 1.59
N ILE A 218 20.49 -24.85 2.49
CA ILE A 218 20.89 -24.10 3.69
C ILE A 218 21.50 -22.76 3.27
N GLN A 219 22.48 -22.78 2.35
CA GLN A 219 23.14 -21.55 1.86
C GLN A 219 22.14 -20.62 1.14
N ALA A 220 21.25 -21.18 0.33
CA ALA A 220 20.22 -20.43 -0.37
C ALA A 220 19.23 -19.79 0.61
N ASN A 221 18.80 -20.50 1.66
CA ASN A 221 17.83 -20.01 2.64
C ASN A 221 18.41 -18.87 3.51
N GLU A 222 19.68 -18.97 3.90
CA GLU A 222 20.39 -17.89 4.58
C GLU A 222 20.39 -16.60 3.74
N ASN A 223 20.79 -16.70 2.48
CA ASN A 223 20.79 -15.57 1.55
C ASN A 223 19.38 -15.05 1.24
N ASN A 224 18.40 -15.94 1.05
CA ASN A 224 17.03 -15.54 0.70
C ASN A 224 16.38 -14.70 1.81
N THR A 225 16.72 -14.97 3.08
CA THR A 225 16.16 -14.25 4.22
C THR A 225 16.47 -12.75 4.16
N ILE A 226 17.71 -12.36 3.87
CA ILE A 226 18.07 -10.92 3.80
C ILE A 226 17.37 -10.23 2.64
N TYR A 227 17.21 -10.91 1.49
CA TYR A 227 16.52 -10.36 0.33
C TYR A 227 15.02 -10.21 0.57
N LEU A 228 14.39 -11.16 1.30
CA LEU A 228 13.00 -11.04 1.73
C LEU A 228 12.79 -9.83 2.64
N VAL A 229 13.72 -9.56 3.57
CA VAL A 229 13.67 -8.37 4.42
C VAL A 229 13.86 -7.10 3.60
N LEU A 230 14.77 -7.08 2.63
CA LEU A 230 14.95 -5.93 1.74
C LEU A 230 13.67 -5.62 0.96
N ILE A 231 13.09 -6.61 0.27
CA ILE A 231 11.84 -6.46 -0.48
C ILE A 231 10.71 -6.03 0.45
N GLY A 232 10.59 -6.69 1.61
CA GLY A 232 9.61 -6.35 2.64
C GLY A 232 9.74 -4.92 3.16
N SER A 233 10.98 -4.42 3.31
CA SER A 233 11.28 -3.06 3.76
C SER A 233 10.94 -2.02 2.70
N VAL A 234 11.29 -2.26 1.43
CA VAL A 234 10.93 -1.40 0.30
C VAL A 234 9.41 -1.29 0.17
N CYS A 235 8.70 -2.41 0.22
CA CYS A 235 7.23 -2.44 0.24
C CYS A 235 6.68 -1.77 1.51
N GLY A 236 7.30 -1.99 2.66
CA GLY A 236 6.94 -1.39 3.94
C GLY A 236 7.08 0.14 3.95
N ALA A 237 8.04 0.69 3.21
CA ALA A 237 8.32 2.12 3.11
C ALA A 237 7.28 2.90 2.30
N LEU A 238 6.47 2.24 1.46
CA LEU A 238 5.49 2.90 0.60
C LEU A 238 4.52 3.80 1.38
N LEU A 239 3.97 3.32 2.51
CA LEU A 239 3.01 4.08 3.31
C LEU A 239 3.62 5.33 3.97
N PRO A 240 4.75 5.25 4.71
CA PRO A 240 5.37 6.46 5.26
C PRO A 240 5.83 7.42 4.18
N LEU A 241 6.35 6.93 3.05
CA LEU A 241 6.71 7.80 1.91
C LEU A 241 5.49 8.51 1.31
N GLN A 242 4.35 7.84 1.18
CA GLN A 242 3.10 8.47 0.75
C GLN A 242 2.65 9.57 1.74
N ARG A 243 2.67 9.29 3.04
CA ARG A 243 2.30 10.29 4.07
C ARG A 243 3.27 11.47 4.10
N LEU A 244 4.56 11.22 3.89
CA LEU A 244 5.56 12.28 3.78
C LEU A 244 5.33 13.14 2.53
N ALA A 245 5.04 12.51 1.38
CA ALA A 245 4.68 13.21 0.15
C ALA A 245 3.38 14.04 0.30
N GLU A 246 2.40 13.53 1.04
CA GLU A 246 1.18 14.27 1.40
C GLU A 246 1.50 15.49 2.27
N ARG A 247 2.32 15.33 3.33
CA ARG A 247 2.73 16.43 4.23
C ARG A 247 3.48 17.55 3.49
N HIS A 248 4.38 17.20 2.58
CA HIS A 248 5.09 18.18 1.76
C HIS A 248 4.28 18.70 0.56
N GLY A 249 3.05 18.21 0.37
CA GLY A 249 2.18 18.61 -0.74
C GLY A 249 2.71 18.24 -2.13
N VAL A 250 3.65 17.27 -2.19
CA VAL A 250 4.19 16.71 -3.44
C VAL A 250 3.21 15.67 -4.02
N ASP A 251 2.31 15.16 -3.20
CA ASP A 251 1.25 14.25 -3.64
C ASP A 251 0.36 14.87 -4.73
N THR A 252 -0.06 14.02 -5.66
CA THR A 252 -0.88 14.38 -6.82
C THR A 252 -2.20 15.02 -6.40
N TRP A 253 -2.82 14.54 -5.31
CA TRP A 253 -4.11 15.05 -4.85
C TRP A 253 -3.98 16.41 -4.19
N THR A 254 -2.91 16.62 -3.40
CA THR A 254 -2.65 17.93 -2.78
C THR A 254 -2.35 19.01 -3.84
N ARG A 255 -1.57 18.66 -4.87
CA ARG A 255 -1.32 19.57 -5.99
C ARG A 255 -2.59 19.86 -6.80
N ALA A 256 -3.41 18.83 -7.06
CA ALA A 256 -4.70 19.01 -7.73
C ALA A 256 -5.61 19.93 -6.91
N HIS A 257 -5.75 19.68 -5.60
CA HIS A 257 -6.53 20.52 -4.69
C HIS A 257 -6.09 22.00 -4.73
N ARG A 258 -4.79 22.28 -4.53
CA ARG A 258 -4.26 23.65 -4.59
C ARG A 258 -4.52 24.34 -5.92
N ARG A 259 -4.42 23.59 -7.03
CA ARG A 259 -4.65 24.12 -8.38
C ARG A 259 -6.13 24.38 -8.66
N LEU A 260 -7.03 23.56 -8.13
CA LEU A 260 -8.47 23.72 -8.31
C LEU A 260 -9.06 24.80 -7.39
N LEU A 261 -8.40 25.11 -6.27
CA LEU A 261 -8.92 25.99 -5.22
C LEU A 261 -9.41 27.36 -5.72
N PRO A 262 -8.71 28.10 -6.61
CA PRO A 262 -9.18 29.39 -7.09
C PRO A 262 -10.49 29.27 -7.88
N MET A 263 -10.56 28.30 -8.81
CA MET A 263 -11.75 28.05 -9.62
C MET A 263 -12.91 27.54 -8.77
N TRP A 264 -12.64 26.64 -7.82
CA TRP A 264 -13.64 26.15 -6.89
C TRP A 264 -14.24 27.26 -6.03
N GLY A 265 -13.41 28.16 -5.49
CA GLY A 265 -13.87 29.32 -4.72
C GLY A 265 -14.82 30.18 -5.54
N ASP A 266 -14.45 30.55 -6.76
CA ASP A 266 -15.32 31.33 -7.64
C ASP A 266 -16.64 30.61 -7.94
N LEU A 267 -16.60 29.33 -8.31
CA LEU A 267 -17.81 28.58 -8.65
C LEU A 267 -18.76 28.42 -7.45
N THR A 268 -18.22 28.14 -6.26
CA THR A 268 -19.02 27.99 -5.04
C THR A 268 -19.50 29.33 -4.49
N ASP A 269 -18.79 30.44 -4.72
CA ASP A 269 -19.28 31.77 -4.39
C ASP A 269 -20.44 32.21 -5.32
N ALA A 270 -20.47 31.74 -6.57
CA ALA A 270 -21.61 31.94 -7.47
C ALA A 270 -22.79 30.99 -7.18
N CYS A 271 -22.50 29.81 -6.63
CA CYS A 271 -23.47 28.77 -6.32
C CYS A 271 -23.31 28.28 -4.87
N PRO A 272 -23.62 29.10 -3.85
CA PRO A 272 -23.44 28.71 -2.45
C PRO A 272 -24.24 27.47 -2.06
N GLU A 273 -25.34 27.18 -2.77
CA GLU A 273 -26.20 26.02 -2.55
C GLU A 273 -25.53 24.66 -2.82
N VAL A 274 -24.43 24.61 -3.58
CA VAL A 274 -23.71 23.35 -3.88
C VAL A 274 -22.63 23.02 -2.84
N ARG A 275 -22.32 23.96 -1.94
CA ARG A 275 -21.28 23.78 -0.96
C ARG A 275 -21.75 22.77 0.09
N LEU A 276 -21.14 21.59 0.12
CA LEU A 276 -21.40 20.61 1.17
C LEU A 276 -20.95 21.24 2.52
N ASN A 277 -21.46 20.77 3.66
CA ASN A 277 -21.27 21.46 4.95
C ASN A 277 -19.79 21.81 5.28
N ARG A 278 -19.54 23.02 5.80
CA ARG A 278 -18.20 23.54 6.12
C ARG A 278 -17.45 22.77 7.23
N VAL A 279 -18.18 22.03 8.07
CA VAL A 279 -17.64 21.33 9.25
C VAL A 279 -16.54 20.32 8.86
N ASP A 280 -16.60 19.75 7.66
CA ASP A 280 -15.67 18.73 7.19
C ASP A 280 -14.33 19.26 6.66
N ASP A 281 -14.23 20.54 6.27
CA ASP A 281 -12.97 21.08 5.72
C ASP A 281 -11.89 21.28 6.79
N SER A 282 -12.32 21.48 8.03
CA SER A 282 -11.47 21.55 9.23
C SER A 282 -11.14 20.19 9.82
N ASP A 283 -11.69 19.08 9.32
CA ASP A 283 -11.35 17.75 9.84
C ASP A 283 -9.89 17.39 9.47
N PRO A 284 -8.98 17.29 10.46
CA PRO A 284 -7.61 16.88 10.21
C PRO A 284 -7.50 15.44 9.68
N ASN A 285 -8.56 14.64 9.79
CA ASN A 285 -8.60 13.26 9.31
C ASN A 285 -9.03 13.13 7.84
N LEU A 286 -9.55 14.20 7.21
CA LEU A 286 -9.94 14.14 5.81
C LEU A 286 -8.72 14.03 4.90
N THR A 287 -8.59 12.91 4.19
CA THR A 287 -7.44 12.72 3.28
C THR A 287 -7.50 13.69 2.10
N PRO A 288 -6.35 14.10 1.52
CA PRO A 288 -6.32 14.99 0.36
C PRO A 288 -7.15 14.48 -0.82
N ARG A 289 -7.25 13.15 -0.98
CA ARG A 289 -8.12 12.50 -1.98
C ARG A 289 -9.60 12.76 -1.74
N HIS A 290 -10.08 12.70 -0.48
CA HIS A 290 -11.47 13.01 -0.16
C HIS A 290 -11.77 14.48 -0.42
N ARG A 291 -10.87 15.40 -0.03
CA ARG A 291 -11.03 16.83 -0.32
C ARG A 291 -11.11 17.11 -1.82
N ALA A 292 -10.21 16.52 -2.61
CA ALA A 292 -10.24 16.66 -4.06
C ALA A 292 -11.51 16.06 -4.69
N HIS A 293 -12.01 14.93 -4.16
CA HIS A 293 -13.25 14.32 -4.61
C HIS A 293 -14.48 15.20 -4.31
N ARG A 294 -14.54 15.75 -3.11
CA ARG A 294 -15.59 16.69 -2.72
C ARG A 294 -15.58 17.92 -3.61
N MET A 295 -14.42 18.56 -3.77
CA MET A 295 -14.29 19.71 -4.67
C MET A 295 -14.75 19.38 -6.09
N SER A 296 -14.43 18.19 -6.62
CA SER A 296 -14.87 17.82 -7.97
C SER A 296 -16.40 17.72 -8.08
N ILE A 297 -17.07 17.18 -7.04
CA ILE A 297 -18.53 17.12 -6.98
C ILE A 297 -19.12 18.53 -6.93
N GLU A 298 -18.66 19.37 -6.00
CA GLU A 298 -19.18 20.73 -5.83
C GLU A 298 -18.98 21.59 -7.09
N MET A 299 -17.82 21.47 -7.75
CA MET A 299 -17.56 22.18 -9.01
C MET A 299 -18.47 21.68 -10.13
N ARG A 300 -18.73 20.37 -10.20
CA ARG A 300 -19.62 19.79 -11.20
C ARG A 300 -21.04 20.30 -11.00
N ASP A 301 -21.54 20.23 -9.78
CA ASP A 301 -22.89 20.67 -9.44
C ASP A 301 -23.03 22.18 -9.69
N ALA A 302 -22.02 22.98 -9.31
CA ALA A 302 -21.98 24.40 -9.62
C ALA A 302 -22.03 24.64 -11.14
N MET A 303 -21.22 23.95 -11.92
CA MET A 303 -21.21 24.10 -13.37
C MET A 303 -22.55 23.68 -14.00
N VAL A 304 -23.21 22.62 -13.51
CA VAL A 304 -24.56 22.21 -13.96
C VAL A 304 -25.57 23.33 -13.72
N ILE A 305 -25.54 23.98 -12.55
CA ILE A 305 -26.41 25.13 -12.28
C ILE A 305 -26.08 26.31 -13.22
N LEU A 306 -24.79 26.59 -13.41
CA LEU A 306 -24.32 27.70 -14.24
C LEU A 306 -24.65 27.54 -15.72
N THR A 307 -24.86 26.32 -16.23
CA THR A 307 -25.31 26.13 -17.63
C THR A 307 -26.57 26.93 -17.97
N ARG A 308 -27.46 27.15 -17.00
CA ARG A 308 -28.70 27.92 -17.16
C ARG A 308 -28.47 29.43 -17.30
N TYR A 309 -27.26 29.91 -17.02
CA TYR A 309 -26.89 31.33 -17.07
C TYR A 309 -25.92 31.62 -18.22
N ALA A 310 -25.49 30.61 -18.96
CA ALA A 310 -24.68 30.78 -20.15
C ALA A 310 -25.53 31.42 -21.27
N PRO A 311 -25.02 32.43 -21.98
CA PRO A 311 -25.72 32.97 -23.13
C PRO A 311 -25.88 31.89 -24.21
N CYS A 312 -27.03 31.87 -24.88
CA CYS A 312 -27.19 31.20 -26.18
C CYS A 312 -26.33 31.92 -27.22
N THR A 313 -25.01 31.72 -27.19
CA THR A 313 -24.12 32.19 -28.25
C THR A 313 -23.73 31.01 -29.13
N ASP A 314 -23.85 31.23 -30.43
CA ASP A 314 -23.44 30.30 -31.48
C ASP A 314 -21.97 29.87 -31.31
N HIS A 315 -21.71 28.65 -31.78
CA HIS A 315 -20.53 27.84 -31.56
C HIS A 315 -19.19 28.57 -31.38
N PRO A 316 -18.30 28.04 -30.51
CA PRO A 316 -16.99 28.62 -30.30
C PRO A 316 -16.23 28.74 -31.63
N THR A 317 -15.79 29.96 -31.91
CA THR A 317 -14.84 30.29 -32.97
C THR A 317 -13.59 29.41 -32.82
N ILE A 318 -12.98 29.05 -33.96
CA ILE A 318 -11.78 28.21 -34.07
C ILE A 318 -10.69 28.74 -33.11
N GLY A 319 -10.49 28.06 -31.97
CA GLY A 319 -9.62 28.51 -30.86
C GLY A 319 -9.47 27.43 -29.78
N ASP A 320 -8.71 27.71 -28.70
CA ASP A 320 -8.51 26.76 -27.60
C ASP A 320 -9.84 26.45 -26.89
N ALA A 321 -10.41 25.29 -27.20
CA ALA A 321 -11.68 24.81 -26.65
C ALA A 321 -11.71 24.80 -25.12
N THR A 322 -10.56 24.62 -24.46
CA THR A 322 -10.47 24.64 -22.99
C THR A 322 -10.67 26.06 -22.46
N LEU A 323 -10.05 27.05 -23.10
CA LEU A 323 -10.20 28.45 -22.73
C LEU A 323 -11.62 28.93 -23.03
N ALA A 324 -12.18 28.59 -24.19
CA ALA A 324 -13.55 28.93 -24.54
C ALA A 324 -14.57 28.38 -23.52
N ALA A 325 -14.41 27.11 -23.12
CA ALA A 325 -15.24 26.50 -22.08
C ALA A 325 -15.07 27.21 -20.72
N ALA A 326 -13.83 27.56 -20.33
CA ALA A 326 -13.57 28.29 -19.10
C ALA A 326 -14.19 29.70 -19.10
N VAL A 327 -14.11 30.43 -20.22
CA VAL A 327 -14.74 31.76 -20.41
C VAL A 327 -16.26 31.64 -20.31
N ALA A 328 -16.87 30.65 -20.96
CA ALA A 328 -18.31 30.43 -20.89
C ALA A 328 -18.79 30.18 -19.45
N VAL A 329 -18.07 29.33 -18.70
CA VAL A 329 -18.38 29.05 -17.29
C VAL A 329 -18.17 30.30 -16.40
N ALA A 330 -17.09 31.05 -16.61
CA ALA A 330 -16.81 32.27 -15.87
C ALA A 330 -17.87 33.36 -16.14
N GLY A 331 -18.31 33.50 -17.40
CA GLY A 331 -19.36 34.43 -17.81
C GLY A 331 -20.72 34.06 -17.20
N ALA A 332 -21.08 32.78 -17.22
CA ALA A 332 -22.28 32.29 -16.55
C ALA A 332 -22.26 32.56 -15.04
N ALA A 333 -21.10 32.34 -14.38
CA ALA A 333 -20.92 32.65 -12.97
C ALA A 333 -21.10 34.16 -12.68
N ALA A 334 -20.52 35.03 -13.51
CA ALA A 334 -20.68 36.48 -13.38
C ALA A 334 -22.15 36.92 -13.54
N ARG A 335 -22.86 36.40 -14.56
CA ARG A 335 -24.28 36.68 -14.80
C ARG A 335 -25.17 36.24 -13.65
N LYS A 336 -24.94 35.03 -13.11
CA LYS A 336 -25.68 34.54 -11.94
C LYS A 336 -25.46 35.46 -10.72
N ARG A 337 -24.21 35.86 -10.45
CA ARG A 337 -23.90 36.79 -9.34
C ARG A 337 -24.53 38.17 -9.54
N ALA A 338 -24.66 38.63 -10.78
CA ALA A 338 -25.36 39.87 -11.13
C ALA A 338 -26.90 39.76 -11.03
N GLY A 339 -27.45 38.60 -10.62
CA GLY A 339 -28.89 38.41 -10.45
C GLY A 339 -29.66 38.20 -11.76
N ALA A 340 -28.97 37.84 -12.86
CA ALA A 340 -29.63 37.53 -14.12
C ALA A 340 -30.62 36.37 -13.96
N ARG A 341 -31.71 36.34 -14.74
CA ARG A 341 -32.66 35.21 -14.72
C ARG A 341 -32.09 33.99 -15.46
N PRO A 342 -32.36 32.76 -15.00
CA PRO A 342 -31.96 31.56 -15.71
C PRO A 342 -32.67 31.48 -17.07
N GLN A 343 -31.90 31.13 -18.11
CA GLN A 343 -32.37 30.90 -19.47
C GLN A 343 -32.69 29.41 -19.66
N VAL A 344 -33.82 29.12 -20.29
CA VAL A 344 -34.26 27.76 -20.62
C VAL A 344 -33.64 27.42 -21.98
N GLY A 345 -32.68 26.48 -22.05
CA GLY A 345 -32.36 25.85 -23.34
C GLY A 345 -30.92 25.42 -23.65
N VAL A 346 -29.91 25.69 -22.84
CA VAL A 346 -28.53 25.31 -23.20
C VAL A 346 -28.02 24.17 -22.33
N ALA A 347 -28.08 22.94 -22.86
CA ALA A 347 -27.38 21.80 -22.27
C ALA A 347 -25.88 21.95 -22.57
N SER A 348 -25.09 22.35 -21.55
CA SER A 348 -23.63 22.35 -21.69
C SER A 348 -23.12 20.91 -21.63
N THR A 349 -22.34 20.51 -22.64
CA THR A 349 -21.65 19.22 -22.70
C THR A 349 -20.37 19.24 -21.87
N LEU A 350 -20.50 19.41 -20.56
CA LEU A 350 -19.38 19.12 -19.67
C LEU A 350 -19.14 17.62 -19.66
N VAL A 351 -18.04 17.22 -20.30
CA VAL A 351 -17.59 15.81 -20.37
C VAL A 351 -17.22 15.34 -18.97
N ALA A 352 -18.17 14.67 -18.31
CA ALA A 352 -17.91 13.95 -17.06
C ALA A 352 -16.89 12.83 -17.33
N GLY A 353 -15.80 12.81 -16.56
CA GLY A 353 -14.86 11.70 -16.60
C GLY A 353 -15.54 10.41 -16.13
N ARG A 354 -15.19 9.27 -16.74
CA ARG A 354 -15.66 7.94 -16.27
C ARG A 354 -15.12 7.58 -14.88
N ASP A 355 -14.03 8.21 -14.46
CA ASP A 355 -13.42 8.05 -13.14
C ASP A 355 -13.01 9.40 -12.53
N LEU A 356 -12.89 9.45 -11.20
CA LEU A 356 -12.49 10.64 -10.47
C LEU A 356 -11.17 11.24 -10.98
N ARG A 357 -10.21 10.40 -11.40
CA ARG A 357 -8.92 10.90 -11.92
C ARG A 357 -9.07 11.55 -13.30
N GLY A 358 -9.96 11.04 -14.15
CA GLY A 358 -10.32 11.66 -15.42
C GLY A 358 -10.99 13.01 -15.18
N GLU A 359 -11.97 13.04 -14.28
CA GLU A 359 -12.68 14.27 -13.90
C GLU A 359 -11.73 15.34 -13.35
N LEU A 360 -10.87 15.00 -12.39
CA LEU A 360 -9.88 15.94 -11.86
C LEU A 360 -8.87 16.41 -12.90
N ARG A 361 -8.51 15.58 -13.88
CA ARG A 361 -7.65 16.01 -15.00
C ARG A 361 -8.37 17.03 -15.88
N SER A 362 -9.64 16.81 -16.20
CA SER A 362 -10.46 17.77 -16.96
C SER A 362 -10.62 19.09 -16.20
N LEU A 363 -11.00 19.03 -14.92
CA LEU A 363 -11.10 20.23 -14.05
C LEU A 363 -9.76 20.95 -13.91
N SER A 364 -8.64 20.21 -13.82
CA SER A 364 -7.31 20.82 -13.71
C SER A 364 -6.89 21.54 -15.01
N ARG A 365 -7.37 21.09 -16.17
CA ARG A 365 -7.14 21.80 -17.45
C ARG A 365 -7.90 23.12 -17.47
N LEU A 366 -9.18 23.11 -17.09
CA LEU A 366 -10.00 24.33 -16.95
C LEU A 366 -9.38 25.30 -15.92
N ALA A 367 -9.02 24.80 -14.74
CA ALA A 367 -8.39 25.61 -13.69
C ALA A 367 -7.06 26.25 -14.13
N LYS A 368 -6.34 25.65 -15.11
CA LYS A 368 -5.09 26.22 -15.64
C LYS A 368 -5.33 27.55 -16.35
N VAL A 369 -6.40 27.62 -17.13
CA VAL A 369 -6.77 28.77 -17.97
C VAL A 369 -7.77 29.70 -17.25
N TRP A 370 -8.20 29.33 -16.05
CA TRP A 370 -9.20 30.07 -15.27
C TRP A 370 -8.85 31.55 -15.01
N PRO A 371 -7.61 31.93 -14.66
CA PRO A 371 -7.27 33.35 -14.49
C PRO A 371 -7.46 34.17 -15.78
N GLN A 372 -7.13 33.59 -16.94
CA GLN A 372 -7.32 34.23 -18.24
C GLN A 372 -8.81 34.37 -18.57
N ALA A 373 -9.59 33.31 -18.33
CA ALA A 373 -11.03 33.33 -18.52
C ALA A 373 -11.73 34.40 -17.67
N ARG A 374 -11.33 34.54 -16.41
CA ARG A 374 -11.83 35.61 -15.52
C ARG A 374 -11.50 37.01 -16.02
N ALA A 375 -10.27 37.22 -16.49
CA ALA A 375 -9.85 38.51 -17.03
C ALA A 375 -10.65 38.90 -18.27
N ALA A 376 -10.87 37.96 -19.20
CA ALA A 376 -11.68 38.19 -20.40
C ALA A 376 -13.12 38.61 -20.07
N VAL A 377 -13.79 37.87 -19.17
CA VAL A 377 -15.16 38.22 -18.73
C VAL A 377 -15.22 39.57 -18.03
N GLY A 378 -14.20 39.90 -17.22
CA GLY A 378 -14.11 41.22 -16.56
C GLY A 378 -14.02 42.38 -17.57
N GLN A 379 -13.27 42.20 -18.65
CA GLN A 379 -13.13 43.21 -19.72
C GLN A 379 -14.42 43.41 -20.52
N ASP A 380 -15.12 42.33 -20.86
CA ASP A 380 -16.39 42.40 -21.58
C ASP A 380 -17.49 43.07 -20.76
N MET A 381 -17.50 42.84 -19.44
CA MET A 381 -18.49 43.46 -18.55
C MET A 381 -18.28 44.97 -18.39
N HIS A 382 -17.03 45.46 -18.39
CA HIS A 382 -16.75 46.91 -18.38
C HIS A 382 -17.22 47.57 -19.69
N ARG A 383 -16.99 46.92 -20.84
CA ARG A 383 -17.46 47.42 -22.15
C ARG A 383 -18.99 47.53 -22.23
N TYR A 384 -19.74 46.65 -21.56
CA TYR A 384 -21.20 46.71 -21.55
C TYR A 384 -21.74 47.84 -20.66
N VAL A 385 -21.02 48.22 -19.61
CA VAL A 385 -21.42 49.31 -18.70
C VAL A 385 -21.09 50.69 -19.28
N ASP A 386 -20.01 50.81 -20.06
CA ASP A 386 -19.56 52.08 -20.66
C ASP A 386 -20.21 52.41 -22.01
N SER A 387 -21.11 51.57 -22.52
CA SER A 387 -21.85 51.85 -23.76
C SER A 387 -23.12 52.65 -23.42
N PRO A 388 -23.20 53.95 -23.74
CA PRO A 388 -24.41 54.73 -23.47
C PRO A 388 -25.56 54.20 -24.33
N VAL A 389 -26.66 53.84 -23.67
CA VAL A 389 -27.97 53.60 -24.30
C VAL A 389 -28.64 54.94 -24.58
#